data_AF-A0A9D3VJE2-F1
#
_entry.id   AF-A0A9D3VJE2-F1
#
_cell.length_a   1.000
_cell.length_b   1.000
_cell.length_c   1.000
_cell.angle_alpha   90.00
_cell.angle_beta   90.00
_cell.angle_gamma   90.00
#
_symmetry.space_group_name_H-M   'P 1'
#
loop_
_entity.id
_entity.type
_entity.pdbx_description
1 polymer ?
#
loop_
_entity_poly.entity_id
_entity_poly.type
_entity_poly.pdbx_seq_one_letter_code
_entity_poly.pdbx_strand_id
1 'polypeptide(L)'
;VKLVLPTLGRLIHSKDAVVLAKACWALSYLSDGTNDKIQAVIESGVFGRLVELLMHPSPSVITPALYTVKHIVTGGDVQIQAIIEANIIAPLVHLLQNVEFDIKTQATKAISIATSGGTHDQIRYKNGCIKPLCDPVYCYDPEVVTVCLQGLENILKVGEADKNMGTTGGVNLYAQTIDAAKGREWIEVLPIFSNTKISKKAVEVLKTYW
;
A
#
# COMPACT_ATOMS: atom_id res chain seq x y z
N VAL A 1 5.84 26.67 0.86
CA VAL A 1 5.24 25.46 0.25
C VAL A 1 4.39 25.80 -0.98
N LYS A 2 3.28 26.56 -0.85
CA LYS A 2 2.35 26.86 -1.96
C LYS A 2 2.98 27.52 -3.21
N LEU A 3 4.03 28.33 -3.06
CA LEU A 3 4.71 28.99 -4.19
C LEU A 3 5.52 28.03 -5.09
N VAL A 4 5.96 26.88 -4.57
CA VAL A 4 6.89 25.98 -5.28
C VAL A 4 6.16 24.80 -5.92
N LEU A 5 5.01 24.40 -5.36
CA LEU A 5 4.22 23.26 -5.82
C LEU A 5 3.78 23.35 -7.30
N PRO A 6 3.33 24.49 -7.85
CA PRO A 6 2.98 24.57 -9.27
C PRO A 6 4.17 24.33 -10.21
N THR A 7 5.37 24.70 -9.78
CA THR A 7 6.60 24.46 -10.56
C THR A 7 7.02 23.00 -10.44
N LEU A 8 7.02 22.41 -9.24
CA LEU A 8 7.29 20.98 -9.06
C LEU A 8 6.28 20.11 -9.80
N GLY A 9 5.01 20.50 -9.82
CA GLY A 9 3.96 19.82 -10.57
C GLY A 9 4.16 19.85 -12.08
N ARG A 10 4.93 20.79 -12.63
CA ARG A 10 5.37 20.72 -14.03
C ARG A 10 6.61 19.85 -14.19
N LEU A 11 7.56 19.95 -13.26
CA LEU A 11 8.83 19.22 -13.33
C LEU A 11 8.68 17.70 -13.16
N ILE A 12 7.64 17.23 -12.46
CA ILE A 12 7.34 15.80 -12.31
C ILE A 12 6.85 15.12 -13.61
N HIS A 13 6.59 15.90 -14.66
CA HIS A 13 6.32 15.41 -16.01
C HIS A 13 7.52 15.57 -16.96
N SER A 14 8.69 15.95 -16.45
CA SER A 14 9.92 16.03 -17.26
C SER A 14 10.27 14.65 -17.83
N LYS A 15 10.89 14.63 -19.02
CA LYS A 15 11.48 13.42 -19.61
C LYS A 15 12.89 13.14 -19.09
N ASP A 16 13.52 14.13 -18.47
CA ASP A 16 14.85 14.02 -17.89
C ASP A 16 14.76 13.38 -16.51
N ALA A 17 15.37 12.19 -16.37
CA ALA A 17 15.38 11.41 -15.13
C ALA A 17 16.02 12.16 -13.95
N VAL A 18 17.02 13.01 -14.19
CA VAL A 18 17.68 13.81 -13.15
C VAL A 18 16.75 14.90 -12.66
N VAL A 19 16.02 15.56 -13.57
CA VAL A 19 15.01 16.56 -13.22
C VAL A 19 13.85 15.92 -12.46
N LEU A 20 13.37 14.77 -12.93
CA LEU A 20 12.35 13.98 -12.24
C LEU A 20 12.77 13.62 -10.82
N ALA A 21 13.97 13.04 -10.64
CA ALA A 21 14.49 12.65 -9.34
C ALA A 21 14.56 13.85 -8.38
N LYS A 22 15.08 15.00 -8.84
CA LYS A 22 15.15 16.22 -8.04
C LYS A 22 13.78 16.77 -7.67
N ALA A 23 12.81 16.73 -8.59
CA ALA A 23 11.44 17.13 -8.31
C ALA A 23 10.78 16.22 -7.26
N CYS A 24 10.95 14.89 -7.37
CA CYS A 24 10.46 13.94 -6.39
C CYS A 24 11.12 14.13 -5.02
N TRP A 25 12.42 14.39 -4.95
CA TRP A 25 13.10 14.68 -3.68
C TRP A 25 12.53 15.95 -3.03
N ALA A 26 12.36 17.02 -3.80
CA ALA A 26 11.74 18.24 -3.30
C ALA A 26 10.33 17.99 -2.74
N LEU A 27 9.52 17.18 -3.44
CA LEU A 27 8.18 16.79 -2.97
C LEU A 27 8.25 15.98 -1.67
N SER A 28 9.19 15.05 -1.53
CA SER A 28 9.38 14.25 -0.32
C SER A 28 9.68 15.10 0.92
N TYR A 29 10.50 16.14 0.78
CA TYR A 29 10.80 17.10 1.85
C TYR A 29 9.62 18.03 2.15
N LEU A 30 8.78 18.33 1.15
CA LEU A 30 7.57 19.10 1.35
C LEU A 30 6.48 18.29 2.04
N SER A 31 6.39 16.99 1.80
CA SER A 31 5.44 16.08 2.45
C SER A 31 5.92 15.57 3.82
N ASP A 32 7.18 15.79 4.19
CA ASP A 32 7.71 15.47 5.51
C ASP A 32 7.26 16.52 6.56
N GLY A 33 6.19 16.19 7.28
CA GLY A 33 5.66 17.03 8.36
C GLY A 33 4.17 16.86 8.60
N THR A 34 3.48 17.97 8.89
CA THR A 34 2.07 17.97 9.31
C THR A 34 1.12 17.56 8.18
N ASN A 35 -0.09 17.11 8.53
CA ASN A 35 -1.15 16.76 7.57
C ASN A 35 -1.45 17.90 6.59
N ASP A 36 -1.35 19.17 7.01
CA ASP A 36 -1.54 20.33 6.11
C ASP A 36 -0.54 20.37 4.96
N LYS A 37 0.71 19.96 5.22
CA LYS A 37 1.75 19.90 4.18
C LYS A 37 1.48 18.76 3.21
N ILE A 38 1.12 17.59 3.74
CA ILE A 38 0.74 16.42 2.94
C ILE A 38 -0.46 16.76 2.06
N GLN A 39 -1.47 17.40 2.63
CA GLN A 39 -2.67 17.84 1.94
C GLN A 39 -2.33 18.82 0.81
N ALA A 40 -1.46 19.80 1.06
CA ALA A 40 -1.02 20.74 0.02
C ALA A 40 -0.31 20.03 -1.16
N VAL A 41 0.44 18.95 -0.90
CA VAL A 41 1.04 18.15 -1.97
C VAL A 41 -0.03 17.39 -2.75
N ILE A 42 -1.01 16.77 -2.10
CA ILE A 42 -2.13 16.11 -2.79
C ILE A 42 -2.92 17.10 -3.65
N GLU A 43 -3.30 18.26 -3.09
CA GLU A 43 -4.07 19.30 -3.78
C GLU A 43 -3.33 19.91 -4.97
N SER A 44 -2.00 19.80 -5.02
CA SER A 44 -1.22 20.22 -6.19
C SER A 44 -1.36 19.28 -7.39
N GLY A 45 -2.07 18.16 -7.25
CA GLY A 45 -2.36 17.20 -8.33
C GLY A 45 -1.18 16.29 -8.70
N VAL A 46 -0.06 16.37 -7.98
CA VAL A 46 1.15 15.60 -8.29
C VAL A 46 1.09 14.14 -7.84
N PHE A 47 0.14 13.79 -6.96
CA PHE A 47 0.10 12.48 -6.34
C PHE A 47 -0.12 11.35 -7.35
N GLY A 48 -1.07 11.48 -8.29
CA GLY A 48 -1.27 10.49 -9.34
C GLY A 48 -0.01 10.21 -10.16
N ARG A 49 0.74 11.27 -10.49
CA ARG A 49 2.01 11.13 -11.20
C ARG A 49 3.11 10.47 -10.35
N LEU A 50 3.16 10.74 -9.04
CA LEU A 50 4.07 10.03 -8.13
C LEU A 50 3.81 8.52 -8.13
N VAL A 51 2.55 8.10 -8.19
CA VAL A 51 2.17 6.68 -8.27
C VAL A 51 2.69 6.05 -9.55
N GLU A 52 2.54 6.71 -10.69
CA GLU A 52 3.08 6.24 -11.98
C GLU A 52 4.61 6.11 -11.95
N LEU A 53 5.30 7.04 -11.27
CA LEU A 53 6.76 7.03 -11.15
C LEU A 53 7.30 5.89 -10.28
N LEU A 54 6.46 5.23 -9.46
CA LEU A 54 6.85 3.99 -8.76
C LEU A 54 7.16 2.86 -9.75
N MET A 55 6.63 2.92 -10.97
CA MET A 55 6.88 1.94 -12.03
C MET A 55 8.01 2.38 -12.98
N HIS A 56 8.74 3.45 -12.66
CA HIS A 56 9.81 3.97 -13.51
C HIS A 56 11.02 3.03 -13.53
N PRO A 57 11.73 2.83 -14.66
CA PRO A 57 12.85 1.87 -14.73
C PRO A 57 14.10 2.28 -13.92
N SER A 58 14.20 3.55 -13.52
CA SER A 58 15.37 4.06 -12.78
C SER A 58 15.11 4.12 -11.27
N PRO A 59 15.89 3.40 -10.44
CA PRO A 59 15.81 3.49 -8.97
C PRO A 59 16.01 4.91 -8.44
N SER A 60 16.83 5.73 -9.12
CA SER A 60 17.06 7.13 -8.76
C SER A 60 15.79 8.00 -8.75
N VAL A 61 14.77 7.58 -9.52
CA VAL A 61 13.45 8.23 -9.58
C VAL A 61 12.46 7.52 -8.65
N ILE A 62 12.50 6.17 -8.59
CA ILE A 62 11.63 5.37 -7.73
C ILE A 62 11.81 5.75 -6.26
N THR A 63 13.05 5.81 -5.78
CA THR A 63 13.35 6.06 -4.35
C THR A 63 12.70 7.34 -3.83
N PRO A 64 12.91 8.53 -4.42
CA PRO A 64 12.27 9.74 -3.92
C PRO A 64 10.75 9.75 -4.13
N ALA A 65 10.23 9.12 -5.19
CA ALA A 65 8.78 8.99 -5.39
C ALA A 65 8.16 8.14 -4.26
N LEU A 66 8.79 7.02 -3.92
CA LEU A 66 8.37 6.13 -2.83
C LEU A 66 8.43 6.81 -1.46
N TYR A 67 9.48 7.58 -1.18
CA TYR A 67 9.56 8.35 0.06
C TYR A 67 8.43 9.37 0.17
N THR A 68 8.10 10.06 -0.93
CA THR A 68 6.97 10.99 -0.97
C THR A 68 5.66 10.25 -0.69
N VAL A 69 5.41 9.13 -1.38
CA VAL A 69 4.22 8.28 -1.17
C VAL A 69 4.14 7.82 0.28
N LYS A 70 5.25 7.39 0.88
CA LYS A 70 5.30 6.95 2.29
C LYS A 70 4.83 8.05 3.25
N HIS A 71 5.24 9.30 3.03
CA HIS A 71 4.80 10.42 3.86
C HIS A 71 3.31 10.72 3.64
N ILE A 72 2.80 10.54 2.42
CA ILE A 72 1.39 10.74 2.13
C ILE A 72 0.53 9.67 2.80
N VAL A 73 0.96 8.40 2.82
CA VAL A 73 0.22 7.29 3.49
C VAL A 73 0.19 7.41 5.00
N THR A 74 1.08 8.17 5.62
CA THR A 74 1.02 8.48 7.05
C THR A 74 0.05 9.61 7.40
N GLY A 75 -0.61 10.22 6.41
CA GLY A 75 -1.65 11.23 6.63
C GLY A 75 -2.91 10.68 7.32
N GLY A 76 -3.84 11.58 7.65
CA GLY A 76 -5.13 11.21 8.22
C GLY A 76 -6.12 10.68 7.18
N ASP A 77 -7.36 10.43 7.62
CA ASP A 77 -8.40 9.77 6.82
C ASP A 77 -8.62 10.43 5.44
N VAL A 78 -8.61 11.76 5.34
CA VAL A 78 -8.77 12.48 4.07
C VAL A 78 -7.64 12.16 3.09
N GLN A 79 -6.41 12.05 3.57
CA GLN A 79 -5.25 11.70 2.73
C GLN A 79 -5.28 10.24 2.31
N ILE A 80 -5.71 9.34 3.21
CA ILE A 80 -5.88 7.90 2.93
C ILE A 80 -6.90 7.68 1.81
N GLN A 81 -7.97 8.47 1.74
CA GLN A 81 -8.94 8.41 0.64
C GLN A 81 -8.29 8.69 -0.72
N ALA A 82 -7.47 9.74 -0.82
CA ALA A 82 -6.76 10.08 -2.06
C ALA A 82 -5.80 8.96 -2.51
N ILE A 83 -5.18 8.27 -1.54
CA ILE A 83 -4.30 7.11 -1.78
C ILE A 83 -5.06 5.94 -2.38
N ILE A 84 -6.24 5.65 -1.84
CA ILE A 84 -7.11 4.59 -2.33
C ILE A 84 -7.55 4.89 -3.76
N GLU A 85 -7.97 6.11 -4.04
CA GLU A 85 -8.39 6.55 -5.38
C GLU A 85 -7.26 6.43 -6.42
N ALA A 86 -6.00 6.58 -5.99
CA ALA A 86 -4.84 6.43 -6.87
C ALA A 86 -4.36 4.98 -7.06
N ASN A 87 -5.02 3.97 -6.46
CA ASN A 87 -4.68 2.55 -6.58
C ASN A 87 -3.21 2.21 -6.22
N ILE A 88 -2.65 2.83 -5.18
CA ILE A 88 -1.21 2.74 -4.87
C ILE A 88 -0.70 1.32 -4.56
N ILE A 89 -1.58 0.41 -4.11
CA ILE A 89 -1.16 -0.92 -3.63
C ILE A 89 -0.54 -1.74 -4.77
N ALA A 90 -1.10 -1.70 -5.98
CA ALA A 90 -0.55 -2.47 -7.10
C ALA A 90 0.89 -2.04 -7.46
N PRO A 91 1.21 -0.74 -7.64
CA PRO A 91 2.58 -0.28 -7.82
C PRO A 91 3.52 -0.61 -6.65
N LEU A 92 3.08 -0.46 -5.40
CA LEU A 92 3.91 -0.79 -4.24
C LEU A 92 4.25 -2.28 -4.18
N VAL A 93 3.27 -3.12 -4.50
CA VAL A 93 3.45 -4.57 -4.56
C VAL A 93 4.39 -4.97 -5.70
N HIS A 94 4.32 -4.30 -6.85
CA HIS A 94 5.29 -4.51 -7.95
C HIS A 94 6.73 -4.19 -7.53
N LEU A 95 6.94 -3.14 -6.74
CA LEU A 95 8.26 -2.82 -6.20
C LEU A 95 8.82 -3.95 -5.33
N LEU A 96 8.00 -4.74 -4.63
CA LEU A 96 8.50 -5.85 -3.81
C LEU A 96 9.20 -6.94 -4.66
N GLN A 97 8.88 -7.02 -5.95
CA GLN A 97 9.43 -8.01 -6.88
C GLN A 97 10.76 -7.58 -7.51
N ASN A 98 10.98 -6.28 -7.78
CA ASN A 98 11.94 -5.83 -8.80
C ASN A 98 12.98 -4.77 -8.37
N VAL A 99 13.23 -4.55 -7.07
CA VAL A 99 14.16 -3.49 -6.62
C VAL A 99 15.02 -3.89 -5.42
N GLU A 100 16.06 -3.09 -5.15
CA GLU A 100 16.98 -3.19 -4.03
C GLU A 100 16.26 -3.31 -2.68
N PHE A 101 16.91 -3.97 -1.72
CA PHE A 101 16.36 -4.27 -0.39
C PHE A 101 15.73 -3.03 0.30
N ASP A 102 16.40 -1.88 0.25
CA ASP A 102 15.89 -0.65 0.88
C ASP A 102 14.56 -0.18 0.30
N ILE A 103 14.37 -0.28 -1.02
CA ILE A 103 13.13 0.10 -1.69
C ILE A 103 12.02 -0.88 -1.30
N LYS A 104 12.32 -2.17 -1.19
CA LYS A 104 11.37 -3.18 -0.70
C LYS A 104 10.91 -2.85 0.71
N THR A 105 11.83 -2.59 1.63
CA THR A 105 11.49 -2.25 3.02
C THR A 105 10.58 -1.02 3.11
N GLN A 106 10.82 0.01 2.29
CA GLN A 106 9.96 1.21 2.30
C GLN A 106 8.57 0.94 1.67
N ALA A 107 8.49 0.17 0.58
CA ALA A 107 7.22 -0.21 -0.04
C ALA A 107 6.37 -1.09 0.88
N THR A 108 7.02 -2.04 1.56
CA THR A 108 6.44 -2.89 2.61
C THR A 108 5.82 -2.05 3.72
N LYS A 109 6.54 -1.05 4.24
CA LYS A 109 6.01 -0.12 5.26
C LYS A 109 4.81 0.66 4.73
N ALA A 110 4.87 1.16 3.49
CA ALA A 110 3.77 1.92 2.89
C ALA A 110 2.49 1.08 2.74
N ILE A 111 2.59 -0.18 2.32
CA ILE A 111 1.45 -1.12 2.25
C ILE A 111 0.87 -1.39 3.63
N SER A 112 1.72 -1.64 4.63
CA SER A 112 1.27 -1.90 6.00
C SER A 112 0.49 -0.72 6.58
N ILE A 113 0.95 0.50 6.34
CA ILE A 113 0.25 1.73 6.76
C ILE A 113 -1.04 1.90 5.97
N ALA A 114 -0.99 1.75 4.65
CA ALA A 114 -2.16 1.86 3.79
C ALA A 114 -3.23 0.80 4.07
N THR A 115 -2.88 -0.34 4.69
CA THR A 115 -3.84 -1.40 5.07
C THR A 115 -4.25 -1.34 6.54
N SER A 116 -3.43 -0.77 7.42
CA SER A 116 -3.75 -0.55 8.85
C SER A 116 -4.46 0.77 9.14
N GLY A 117 -4.38 1.76 8.24
CA GLY A 117 -5.04 3.05 8.33
C GLY A 117 -6.33 3.17 7.51
N GLY A 118 -7.22 4.04 7.98
CA GLY A 118 -8.47 4.46 7.34
C GLY A 118 -9.72 4.06 8.12
N THR A 119 -10.82 4.78 7.89
CA THR A 119 -12.14 4.43 8.48
C THR A 119 -12.65 3.10 7.92
N HIS A 120 -13.66 2.49 8.58
CA HIS A 120 -14.32 1.26 8.09
C HIS A 120 -14.76 1.38 6.61
N ASP A 121 -15.23 2.56 6.18
CA ASP A 121 -15.66 2.82 4.80
C ASP A 121 -14.51 2.90 3.79
N GLN A 122 -13.33 3.34 4.23
CA GLN A 122 -12.14 3.41 3.37
C GLN A 122 -11.55 2.03 3.12
N ILE A 123 -11.74 1.10 4.06
CA ILE A 123 -11.31 -0.28 3.93
C ILE A 123 -12.27 -1.08 3.02
N ARG A 124 -13.56 -0.73 2.98
CA ARG A 124 -14.56 -1.27 2.01
C ARG A 124 -14.18 -1.10 0.56
N TYR A 125 -13.51 -0.01 0.23
CA TYR A 125 -13.06 0.24 -1.14
C TYR A 125 -11.74 -0.49 -1.49
N LYS A 126 -11.05 -1.12 -0.52
CA LYS A 126 -9.78 -1.86 -0.72
C LYS A 126 -9.97 -3.23 -1.39
N ASN A 127 -11.13 -3.56 -1.96
CA ASN A 127 -11.32 -4.80 -2.74
C ASN A 127 -10.31 -4.95 -3.89
N GLY A 128 -9.85 -3.84 -4.48
CA GLY A 128 -8.78 -3.86 -5.50
C GLY A 128 -7.39 -4.23 -4.96
N CYS A 129 -7.19 -4.15 -3.64
CA CYS A 129 -5.91 -4.41 -2.97
C CYS A 129 -5.74 -5.88 -2.57
N ILE A 130 -6.83 -6.64 -2.46
CA ILE A 130 -6.81 -8.04 -2.02
C ILE A 130 -6.02 -8.91 -3.01
N LYS A 131 -6.33 -8.81 -4.31
CA LYS A 131 -5.67 -9.65 -5.32
C LYS A 131 -4.15 -9.44 -5.39
N PRO A 132 -3.62 -8.20 -5.37
CA PRO A 132 -2.19 -7.97 -5.22
C PRO A 132 -1.58 -8.51 -3.93
N LEU A 133 -2.32 -8.56 -2.81
CA LEU A 133 -1.79 -9.11 -1.55
C LEU A 133 -1.78 -10.65 -1.52
N CYS A 134 -2.60 -11.30 -2.34
CA CYS A 134 -2.75 -12.74 -2.42
C CYS A 134 -1.83 -13.42 -3.47
N ASP A 135 -0.99 -12.67 -4.18
CA ASP A 135 -0.18 -13.24 -5.27
C ASP A 135 0.93 -14.17 -4.69
N PRO A 136 0.99 -15.44 -5.11
CA PRO A 136 2.02 -16.38 -4.66
C PRO A 136 3.46 -15.98 -5.00
N VAL A 137 3.66 -15.02 -5.92
CA VAL A 137 5.00 -14.55 -6.29
C VAL A 137 5.78 -13.99 -5.08
N TYR A 138 5.11 -13.60 -3.99
CA TYR A 138 5.78 -13.10 -2.78
C TYR A 138 6.37 -14.17 -1.86
N CYS A 139 6.14 -15.46 -2.11
CA CYS A 139 6.55 -16.56 -1.22
C CYS A 139 8.05 -16.69 -0.95
N TYR A 140 8.90 -15.97 -1.70
CA TYR A 140 10.36 -16.07 -1.57
C TYR A 140 10.97 -15.14 -0.50
N ASP A 141 10.25 -14.10 -0.08
CA ASP A 141 10.74 -13.12 0.90
C ASP A 141 9.87 -13.12 2.17
N PRO A 142 10.39 -13.63 3.31
CA PRO A 142 9.65 -13.69 4.57
C PRO A 142 9.13 -12.34 5.07
N GLU A 143 9.81 -11.23 4.79
CA GLU A 143 9.37 -9.90 5.20
C GLU A 143 8.15 -9.46 4.40
N VAL A 144 8.16 -9.70 3.08
CA VAL A 144 7.02 -9.44 2.20
C VAL A 144 5.82 -10.30 2.58
N VAL A 145 6.01 -11.61 2.78
CA VAL A 145 4.94 -12.53 3.20
C VAL A 145 4.29 -12.05 4.51
N THR A 146 5.10 -11.61 5.48
CA THR A 146 4.59 -11.12 6.77
C THR A 146 3.68 -9.90 6.57
N VAL A 147 4.03 -8.98 5.67
CA VAL A 147 3.22 -7.78 5.43
C VAL A 147 1.99 -8.05 4.59
N CYS A 148 2.08 -8.90 3.58
CA CYS A 148 0.90 -9.36 2.84
C CYS A 148 -0.10 -10.03 3.78
N LEU A 149 0.37 -10.95 4.64
CA LEU A 149 -0.46 -11.62 5.64
C LEU A 149 -1.06 -10.63 6.65
N GLN A 150 -0.28 -9.64 7.11
CA GLN A 150 -0.78 -8.61 8.03
C GLN A 150 -1.84 -7.72 7.37
N GLY A 151 -1.64 -7.34 6.11
CA GLY A 151 -2.60 -6.57 5.33
C GLY A 151 -3.92 -7.32 5.13
N LEU A 152 -3.85 -8.61 4.80
CA LEU A 152 -5.02 -9.48 4.69
C LEU A 152 -5.75 -9.63 6.04
N GLU A 153 -5.02 -9.83 7.14
CA GLU A 153 -5.61 -9.90 8.48
C GLU A 153 -6.34 -8.60 8.85
N ASN A 154 -5.77 -7.43 8.55
CA ASN A 154 -6.41 -6.15 8.84
C ASN A 154 -7.72 -5.98 8.05
N ILE A 155 -7.74 -6.41 6.78
CA ILE A 155 -8.94 -6.41 5.95
C ILE A 155 -10.00 -7.37 6.52
N LEU A 156 -9.59 -8.58 6.94
CA LEU A 156 -10.48 -9.57 7.53
C LEU A 156 -11.12 -9.09 8.84
N LYS A 157 -10.36 -8.40 9.71
CA LYS A 157 -10.87 -7.78 10.94
C LYS A 157 -12.00 -6.79 10.67
N VAL A 158 -11.86 -5.98 9.63
CA VAL A 158 -12.88 -5.02 9.24
C VAL A 158 -14.12 -5.73 8.73
N GLY A 159 -13.95 -6.76 7.92
CA GLY A 159 -15.06 -7.62 7.49
C GLY A 159 -15.83 -8.26 8.63
N GLU A 160 -15.14 -8.64 9.69
CA GLU A 160 -15.76 -9.21 10.88
C GLU A 160 -16.55 -8.16 11.67
N ALA A 161 -16.04 -6.94 11.75
CA ALA A 161 -16.79 -5.82 12.34
C ALA A 161 -18.05 -5.50 11.52
N ASP A 162 -17.95 -5.44 10.18
CA ASP A 162 -19.08 -5.20 9.28
C ASP A 162 -20.15 -6.30 9.40
N LYS A 163 -19.71 -7.56 9.53
CA LYS A 163 -20.54 -8.74 9.80
C LYS A 163 -21.33 -8.57 11.09
N ASN A 164 -20.65 -8.18 12.17
CA ASN A 164 -21.24 -7.99 13.49
C ASN A 164 -22.19 -6.77 13.55
N MET A 165 -21.97 -5.76 12.71
CA MET A 165 -22.90 -4.62 12.55
C MET A 165 -24.16 -4.97 11.72
N GLY A 166 -24.26 -6.19 11.18
CA GLY A 166 -25.43 -6.63 10.40
C GLY A 166 -25.50 -6.05 8.99
N THR A 167 -24.46 -5.34 8.54
CA THR A 167 -24.45 -4.65 7.24
C THR A 167 -24.26 -5.58 6.03
N THR A 168 -23.82 -6.82 6.26
CA THR A 168 -23.45 -7.78 5.22
C THR A 168 -24.24 -9.08 5.26
N GLY A 169 -25.39 -9.11 5.95
CA GLY A 169 -26.22 -10.32 6.05
C GLY A 169 -25.55 -11.46 6.85
N GLY A 170 -24.65 -11.13 7.78
CA GLY A 170 -24.01 -12.11 8.67
C GLY A 170 -22.83 -12.85 8.05
N VAL A 171 -22.30 -12.40 6.90
CA VAL A 171 -21.07 -12.94 6.31
C VAL A 171 -19.95 -11.91 6.23
N ASN A 172 -18.69 -12.37 6.27
CA ASN A 172 -17.53 -11.53 6.00
C ASN A 172 -17.28 -11.48 4.48
N LEU A 173 -17.70 -10.40 3.82
CA LEU A 173 -17.57 -10.25 2.36
C LEU A 173 -16.10 -10.20 1.89
N TYR A 174 -15.18 -9.77 2.75
CA TYR A 174 -13.77 -9.73 2.39
C TYR A 174 -13.14 -11.12 2.47
N ALA A 175 -13.57 -11.98 3.40
CA ALA A 175 -13.15 -13.39 3.40
C ALA A 175 -13.54 -14.06 2.07
N GLN A 176 -14.76 -13.82 1.57
CA GLN A 176 -15.19 -14.30 0.25
C GLN A 176 -14.36 -13.73 -0.90
N THR A 177 -13.99 -12.45 -0.82
CA THR A 177 -13.16 -11.80 -1.85
C THR A 177 -11.72 -12.33 -1.84
N ILE A 178 -11.18 -12.63 -0.66
CA ILE A 178 -9.87 -13.28 -0.49
C ILE A 178 -9.91 -14.70 -1.05
N ASP A 179 -10.97 -15.47 -0.80
CA ASP A 179 -11.17 -16.79 -1.39
C ASP A 179 -11.23 -16.71 -2.92
N ALA A 180 -11.98 -15.75 -3.47
CA ALA A 180 -12.06 -15.53 -4.92
C ALA A 180 -10.71 -15.13 -5.54
N ALA A 181 -9.81 -14.52 -4.77
CA ALA A 181 -8.46 -14.16 -5.17
C ALA A 181 -7.43 -15.29 -4.98
N LYS A 182 -7.85 -16.50 -4.57
CA LYS A 182 -6.98 -17.62 -4.18
C LYS A 182 -6.07 -17.33 -2.98
N GLY A 183 -6.44 -16.33 -2.18
CA GLY A 183 -5.65 -15.88 -1.05
C GLY A 183 -5.68 -16.86 0.12
N ARG A 184 -6.79 -17.57 0.31
CA ARG A 184 -6.91 -18.58 1.35
C ARG A 184 -5.98 -19.76 1.09
N GLU A 185 -5.97 -20.30 -0.12
CA GLU A 185 -5.06 -21.39 -0.50
C GLU A 185 -3.60 -20.95 -0.33
N TRP A 186 -3.29 -19.69 -0.65
CA TRP A 186 -1.97 -19.11 -0.38
C TRP A 186 -1.65 -19.11 1.12
N ILE A 187 -2.55 -18.66 2.00
CA ILE A 187 -2.34 -18.68 3.46
C ILE A 187 -2.20 -20.12 3.99
N GLU A 188 -2.95 -21.08 3.44
CA GLU A 188 -2.89 -22.49 3.82
C GLU A 188 -1.55 -23.16 3.51
N VAL A 189 -0.84 -22.73 2.47
CA VAL A 189 0.49 -23.27 2.13
C VAL A 189 1.64 -22.57 2.87
N LEU A 190 1.43 -21.38 3.46
CA LEU A 190 2.48 -20.65 4.19
C LEU A 190 3.15 -21.47 5.30
N PRO A 191 2.43 -22.27 6.12
CA PRO A 191 3.05 -23.08 7.16
C PRO A 191 4.10 -24.07 6.66
N ILE A 192 4.01 -24.49 5.40
CA ILE A 192 4.89 -25.50 4.78
C ILE A 192 6.21 -24.86 4.33
N PHE A 193 6.16 -23.64 3.79
CA PHE A 193 7.30 -23.00 3.11
C PHE A 193 7.89 -21.81 3.86
N SER A 194 7.27 -21.35 4.95
CA SER A 194 7.68 -20.14 5.69
C SER A 194 8.32 -20.46 7.05
N ASN A 195 8.87 -19.43 7.69
CA ASN A 195 9.43 -19.55 9.04
C ASN A 195 8.34 -19.74 10.10
N THR A 196 8.73 -20.23 11.28
CA THR A 196 7.84 -20.53 12.42
C THR A 196 6.93 -19.38 12.82
N LYS A 197 7.36 -18.12 12.69
CA LYS A 197 6.55 -16.94 13.05
C LYS A 197 5.41 -16.75 12.05
N ILE A 198 5.72 -16.81 10.76
CA ILE A 198 4.72 -16.72 9.68
C ILE A 198 3.76 -17.90 9.74
N SER A 199 4.26 -19.13 9.94
CA SER A 199 3.43 -20.33 10.03
C SER A 199 2.42 -20.23 11.17
N LYS A 200 2.85 -19.79 12.37
CA LYS A 200 1.95 -19.58 13.51
C LYS A 200 0.88 -18.54 13.19
N LYS A 201 1.27 -17.43 12.55
CA LYS A 201 0.35 -16.35 12.21
C LYS A 201 -0.68 -16.78 11.15
N ALA A 202 -0.25 -17.50 10.12
CA ALA A 202 -1.13 -18.01 9.08
C ALA A 202 -2.20 -18.95 9.67
N VAL A 203 -1.80 -19.86 10.57
CA VAL A 203 -2.74 -20.77 11.26
C VAL A 203 -3.72 -20.01 12.15
N GLU A 204 -3.27 -18.96 12.86
CA GLU A 204 -4.14 -18.11 13.67
C GLU A 204 -5.19 -17.39 12.80
N VAL A 205 -4.76 -16.79 11.68
CA VAL A 205 -5.64 -16.10 10.74
C VAL A 205 -6.68 -17.06 10.18
N LEU A 206 -6.27 -18.24 9.70
CA LEU A 206 -7.20 -19.24 9.16
C LEU A 206 -8.27 -19.63 10.19
N LYS A 207 -7.86 -19.95 11.43
CA LYS A 207 -8.79 -20.33 12.51
C LYS A 207 -9.76 -19.24 12.94
N THR A 208 -9.40 -17.98 12.73
CA THR A 208 -10.18 -16.84 13.21
C THR A 208 -11.26 -16.42 12.20
N TYR A 209 -10.96 -16.51 10.90
CA TYR A 209 -11.82 -15.95 9.86
C TYR A 209 -12.46 -16.99 8.92
N TRP A 210 -12.09 -18.28 9.04
CA TRP A 210 -12.68 -19.41 8.33
C TRP A 210 -12.91 -20.61 9.27
#